data_AF-A0A136KTJ5-F1
#
_entry.id   AF-A0A136KTJ5-F1
#
_cell.length_a   1.000
_cell.length_b   1.000
_cell.length_c   1.000
_cell.angle_alpha   90.00
_cell.angle_beta   90.00
_cell.angle_gamma   90.00
#
_symmetry.space_group_name_H-M   'P 1'
#
loop_
_entity.id
_entity.type
_entity.pdbx_description
1 polymer ?
#
loop_
_entity_poly.entity_id
_entity_poly.type
_entity_poly.pdbx_seq_one_letter_code
_entity_poly.pdbx_strand_id
1 'polypeptide(L)'
;MHTTPLTIEQKNWLRANLFLPVIMLVVMLAVIISIFACVIIGTGGNQIVILFAIAGGLLVLAVLALTGLHIYNNASDLFSGVAQVRTAKLTRKHSTSRSPRTFYAEFEGLGDIIIMFDIYEKLEAGNLYQVIYSPRTKRGWSIESR
;
A
#
# COMPACT_ATOMS: atom_id res chain seq x y z
N MET A 1 5.35 -21.15 13.22
CA MET A 1 5.71 -19.83 12.66
C MET A 1 6.13 -18.95 13.82
N HIS A 2 7.28 -18.28 13.73
CA HIS A 2 7.70 -17.35 14.78
C HIS A 2 7.07 -15.98 14.52
N THR A 3 6.58 -15.33 15.57
CA THR A 3 5.93 -14.02 15.50
C THR A 3 6.50 -13.10 16.56
N THR A 4 6.58 -11.82 16.27
CA THR A 4 6.99 -10.79 17.22
C THR A 4 5.90 -9.72 17.33
N PRO A 5 5.68 -9.14 18.52
CA PRO A 5 4.71 -8.07 18.67
C PRO A 5 5.12 -6.84 17.86
N LEU A 6 4.15 -6.17 17.24
CA LEU A 6 4.41 -4.93 16.53
C LEU A 6 4.87 -3.83 17.49
N THR A 7 5.92 -3.11 17.12
CA THR A 7 6.41 -1.95 17.85
C THR A 7 5.42 -0.78 17.71
N ILE A 8 5.57 0.24 18.57
CA ILE A 8 4.74 1.44 18.52
C ILE A 8 4.88 2.14 17.17
N GLU A 9 6.11 2.23 16.64
CA GLU A 9 6.39 2.84 15.34
C GLU A 9 5.70 2.10 14.19
N GLN A 10 5.76 0.76 14.20
CA GLN A 10 5.11 -0.08 13.19
C GLN A 10 3.58 0.08 13.23
N LYS A 11 2.99 0.12 14.43
CA LYS A 11 1.56 0.40 14.61
C LYS A 11 1.18 1.78 14.12
N ASN A 12 1.98 2.80 14.42
CA ASN A 12 1.74 4.17 13.98
C ASN A 12 1.83 4.28 12.46
N TRP A 13 2.80 3.61 11.83
CA TRP A 13 2.91 3.55 10.38
C TRP A 13 1.67 2.91 9.74
N LEU A 14 1.21 1.77 10.27
CA LEU A 14 0.00 1.09 9.79
C LEU A 14 -1.25 1.97 9.96
N ARG A 15 -1.40 2.67 11.09
CA ARG A 15 -2.50 3.62 11.32
C ARG A 15 -2.45 4.79 10.33
N ALA A 16 -1.28 5.36 10.10
CA ALA A 16 -1.13 6.45 9.14
C ALA A 16 -1.54 6.00 7.72
N ASN A 17 -1.07 4.83 7.28
CA ASN A 17 -1.43 4.27 5.97
C ASN A 17 -2.88 3.77 5.89
N LEU A 18 -3.52 3.52 7.03
CA LEU A 18 -4.94 3.21 7.11
C LEU A 18 -5.81 4.46 6.91
N PHE A 19 -5.51 5.56 7.61
CA PHE A 19 -6.39 6.74 7.66
C PHE A 19 -6.07 7.79 6.59
N LEU A 20 -4.80 7.99 6.23
CA LEU A 20 -4.41 9.05 5.30
C LEU A 20 -5.03 8.89 3.90
N PRO A 21 -5.04 7.68 3.28
CA PRO A 21 -5.73 7.48 2.00
C PRO A 21 -7.24 7.73 2.09
N VAL A 22 -7.88 7.39 3.21
CA VAL A 22 -9.32 7.63 3.43
C VAL A 22 -9.63 9.12 3.43
N ILE A 23 -8.86 9.90 4.19
CA ILE A 23 -9.05 11.35 4.30
C ILE A 23 -8.85 12.00 2.93
N MET A 24 -7.76 11.66 2.22
CA MET A 24 -7.50 12.17 0.88
C MET A 24 -8.61 11.81 -0.11
N LEU A 25 -9.13 10.57 -0.04
CA LEU A 25 -10.19 10.11 -0.92
C LEU A 25 -11.50 10.86 -0.65
N VAL A 26 -11.88 11.07 0.61
CA VAL A 26 -13.09 11.83 0.97
C VAL A 26 -13.01 13.27 0.43
N VAL A 27 -11.86 13.94 0.61
CA VAL A 27 -11.66 15.30 0.09
C VAL A 27 -11.74 15.32 -1.44
N MET A 28 -11.06 14.39 -2.11
CA MET A 28 -11.07 14.30 -3.57
C MET A 28 -12.49 14.03 -4.12
N LEU A 29 -13.22 13.12 -3.48
CA LEU A 29 -14.61 12.80 -3.85
C LEU A 29 -15.51 14.01 -3.72
N ALA A 30 -15.41 14.76 -2.61
CA ALA A 30 -16.20 15.98 -2.41
C ALA A 30 -15.95 16.98 -3.55
N VAL A 31 -14.70 17.22 -3.90
CA VAL A 31 -14.33 18.12 -5.00
C VAL A 31 -14.87 17.64 -6.35
N ILE A 32 -14.68 16.36 -6.67
CA ILE A 32 -15.14 15.78 -7.94
C ILE A 32 -16.67 15.87 -8.05
N ILE A 33 -17.40 15.50 -7.00
CA ILE A 33 -18.86 15.57 -6.97
C ILE A 33 -19.35 17.02 -7.14
N SER A 34 -18.73 17.98 -6.44
CA SER A 34 -19.07 19.40 -6.59
C SER A 34 -18.85 19.91 -8.01
N ILE A 35 -17.74 19.55 -8.66
CA ILE A 35 -17.45 19.93 -10.05
C ILE A 35 -18.52 19.34 -10.99
N PHE A 36 -18.79 18.04 -10.90
CA PHE A 36 -19.79 17.41 -11.77
C PHE A 36 -21.19 17.98 -11.55
N ALA A 37 -21.59 18.25 -10.30
CA ALA A 37 -22.87 18.88 -10.00
C ALA A 37 -22.98 20.26 -10.66
N CYS A 38 -21.97 21.12 -10.51
CA CYS A 38 -21.95 22.45 -11.15
C CYS A 38 -22.03 22.37 -12.68
N VAL A 39 -21.27 21.46 -13.30
CA VAL A 39 -21.24 21.31 -14.77
C VAL A 39 -22.57 20.76 -15.29
N ILE A 40 -23.19 19.79 -14.62
CA ILE A 40 -24.48 19.22 -15.02
C ILE A 40 -25.59 20.29 -14.94
N ILE A 41 -25.64 21.05 -13.85
CA ILE A 41 -26.62 22.14 -13.68
C ILE A 41 -26.39 23.22 -14.74
N GLY A 42 -25.14 23.67 -14.92
CA GLY A 42 -24.80 24.75 -15.86
C GLY A 42 -25.02 24.39 -17.34
N THR A 43 -24.99 23.11 -17.69
CA THR A 43 -25.22 22.63 -19.07
C THR A 43 -26.64 22.14 -19.31
N GLY A 44 -27.53 22.24 -18.32
CA GLY A 44 -28.92 21.76 -18.44
C GLY A 44 -29.03 20.25 -18.64
N GLY A 45 -28.06 19.47 -18.16
CA GLY A 45 -28.06 18.02 -18.32
C GLY A 45 -27.74 17.53 -19.74
N ASN A 46 -26.81 18.19 -20.43
CA ASN A 46 -26.32 17.72 -21.73
C ASN A 46 -25.87 16.25 -21.66
N GLN A 47 -26.33 15.43 -22.61
CA GLN A 47 -26.04 13.99 -22.67
C GLN A 47 -24.54 13.67 -22.67
N ILE A 48 -23.71 14.50 -23.32
CA ILE A 48 -22.25 14.31 -23.34
C ILE A 48 -21.67 14.44 -21.93
N VAL A 49 -22.12 15.44 -21.17
CA VAL A 49 -21.67 15.66 -19.78
C VAL A 49 -22.10 14.50 -18.88
N ILE A 50 -23.32 13.99 -19.07
CA ILE A 50 -23.82 12.82 -18.33
C ILE A 50 -22.96 11.59 -18.60
N LEU A 51 -22.59 11.33 -19.86
CA LEU A 51 -21.69 10.23 -20.22
C LEU A 51 -20.31 10.36 -19.54
N PHE A 52 -19.73 11.56 -19.52
CA PHE A 52 -18.48 11.81 -18.79
C PHE A 52 -18.63 11.61 -17.28
N ALA A 53 -19.76 12.01 -16.68
CA ALA A 53 -20.03 11.80 -15.27
C ALA A 53 -20.14 10.30 -14.92
N ILE A 54 -20.77 9.50 -15.78
CA ILE A 54 -20.84 8.04 -15.61
C ILE A 54 -19.43 7.42 -15.69
N ALA A 55 -18.66 7.77 -16.72
CA ALA A 55 -17.28 7.28 -16.87
C ALA A 55 -16.40 7.67 -15.66
N GLY A 56 -16.51 8.92 -15.19
CA GLY A 56 -15.84 9.40 -13.99
C GLY A 56 -16.28 8.64 -12.73
N GLY A 57 -17.57 8.36 -12.59
CA GLY A 57 -18.11 7.54 -11.50
C GLY A 57 -17.56 6.12 -11.47
N LEU A 58 -17.44 5.46 -12.63
CA LEU A 58 -16.82 4.13 -12.73
C LEU A 58 -15.34 4.15 -12.33
N LEU A 59 -14.60 5.17 -12.74
CA LEU A 59 -13.20 5.34 -12.35
C LEU A 59 -13.07 5.55 -10.83
N VAL A 60 -13.94 6.37 -10.25
CA VAL A 60 -14.02 6.58 -8.81
C VAL A 60 -14.31 5.28 -8.06
N LEU A 61 -15.23 4.45 -8.56
CA LEU A 61 -15.53 3.13 -7.97
C LEU A 61 -14.31 2.20 -7.98
N ALA A 62 -13.54 2.19 -9.08
CA ALA A 62 -12.30 1.41 -9.15
C ALA A 62 -11.26 1.89 -8.12
N VAL A 63 -11.08 3.21 -7.98
CA VAL A 63 -10.19 3.81 -6.97
C VAL A 63 -10.65 3.46 -5.55
N LEU A 64 -11.96 3.51 -5.28
CA LEU A 64 -12.55 3.11 -3.99
C LEU A 64 -12.27 1.64 -3.67
N ALA A 65 -12.43 0.74 -4.65
CA ALA A 65 -12.17 -0.69 -4.45
C ALA A 65 -10.69 -0.97 -4.13
N LEU A 66 -9.77 -0.36 -4.88
CA LEU A 66 -8.32 -0.50 -4.64
C LEU A 66 -7.93 0.09 -3.27
N THR A 67 -8.48 1.25 -2.92
CA THR A 67 -8.22 1.88 -1.62
C THR A 67 -8.79 1.04 -0.48
N GLY A 68 -9.99 0.46 -0.65
CA GLY A 68 -10.59 -0.47 0.31
C GLY A 68 -9.73 -1.71 0.55
N LEU A 69 -9.17 -2.30 -0.51
CA LEU A 69 -8.23 -3.43 -0.37
C LEU A 69 -6.95 -3.02 0.38
N HIS A 70 -6.41 -1.83 0.08
CA HIS A 70 -5.25 -1.30 0.79
C HIS A 70 -5.52 -1.11 2.29
N ILE A 71 -6.66 -0.50 2.62
CA ILE A 71 -7.13 -0.32 4.01
C ILE A 71 -7.29 -1.66 4.71
N TYR A 72 -7.93 -2.62 4.05
CA TYR A 72 -8.15 -3.96 4.60
C TYR A 72 -6.82 -4.64 4.96
N ASN A 73 -5.82 -4.58 4.09
CA ASN A 73 -4.51 -5.18 4.35
C ASN A 73 -3.81 -4.52 5.56
N ASN A 74 -3.80 -3.19 5.63
CA ASN A 74 -3.21 -2.46 6.77
C ASN A 74 -3.96 -2.74 8.07
N ALA A 75 -5.29 -2.74 8.04
CA ALA A 75 -6.13 -3.03 9.19
C ALA A 75 -5.92 -4.46 9.68
N SER A 76 -5.89 -5.44 8.77
CA SER A 76 -5.65 -6.84 9.12
C SER A 76 -4.30 -7.03 9.80
N ASP A 77 -3.23 -6.39 9.29
CA ASP A 77 -1.91 -6.47 9.92
C ASP A 77 -1.93 -5.76 11.28
N LEU A 78 -2.58 -4.59 11.39
CA LEU A 78 -2.68 -3.84 12.65
C LEU A 78 -3.46 -4.62 13.73
N PHE A 79 -4.59 -5.24 13.37
CA PHE A 79 -5.43 -6.02 14.28
C PHE A 79 -4.77 -7.34 14.68
N SER A 80 -3.96 -7.94 13.79
CA SER A 80 -3.16 -9.10 14.18
C SER A 80 -2.16 -8.76 15.29
N GLY A 81 -1.71 -7.49 15.34
CA GLY A 81 -0.82 -6.99 16.39
C GLY A 81 0.59 -7.57 16.33
N VAL A 82 0.89 -8.41 15.34
CA VAL A 82 2.15 -9.17 15.23
C VAL A 82 2.78 -9.05 13.85
N ALA A 83 4.11 -9.01 13.81
CA ALA A 83 4.89 -9.25 12.61
C ALA A 83 5.29 -10.73 12.55
N GLN A 84 5.42 -11.26 11.34
CA GLN A 84 5.95 -12.61 11.12
C GLN A 84 7.47 -12.56 11.01
N VAL A 85 8.13 -13.56 11.60
CA VAL A 85 9.57 -13.75 11.52
C VAL A 85 9.85 -15.03 10.74
N ARG A 86 10.59 -14.92 9.64
CA ARG A 86 11.02 -16.06 8.84
C ARG A 86 12.44 -15.89 8.35
N THR A 87 13.20 -16.97 8.36
CA THR A 87 14.50 -17.02 7.68
C THR A 87 14.27 -17.41 6.23
N ALA A 88 14.79 -16.62 5.29
CA ALA A 88 14.67 -16.88 3.87
C ALA A 88 15.92 -16.39 3.13
N LYS A 89 16.23 -17.05 2.02
CA LYS A 89 17.34 -16.69 1.15
C LYS A 89 16.91 -15.55 0.23
N LEU A 90 17.74 -14.51 0.11
CA LEU A 90 17.48 -13.43 -0.83
C LEU A 90 17.77 -13.93 -2.25
N THR A 91 16.77 -13.88 -3.12
CA THR A 91 16.88 -14.31 -4.52
C THR A 91 17.34 -13.15 -5.40
N ARG A 92 16.66 -12.01 -5.31
CA ARG A 92 17.02 -10.80 -6.07
C ARG A 92 16.51 -9.55 -5.37
N LYS A 93 17.06 -8.41 -5.78
CA LYS A 93 16.61 -7.08 -5.38
C LYS A 93 16.25 -6.27 -6.62
N HIS A 94 15.14 -5.54 -6.56
CA HIS A 94 14.71 -4.67 -7.67
C HIS A 94 14.02 -3.42 -7.13
N SER A 95 13.90 -2.39 -7.97
CA SER A 95 13.19 -1.17 -7.61
C SER A 95 12.32 -0.68 -8.76
N THR A 96 11.28 0.08 -8.43
CA THR A 96 10.46 0.73 -9.46
C THR A 96 11.21 1.88 -10.10
N SER A 97 10.98 2.10 -11.39
CA SER A 97 11.51 3.26 -12.11
C SER A 97 10.83 4.58 -11.75
N ARG A 98 9.60 4.52 -11.20
CA ARG A 98 8.80 5.69 -10.81
C ARG A 98 9.36 6.38 -9.55
N SER A 99 9.15 7.69 -9.46
CA SER A 99 9.43 8.49 -8.26
C SER A 99 8.16 8.68 -7.43
N PRO A 100 8.18 8.48 -6.10
CA PRO A 100 9.30 7.95 -5.32
C PRO A 100 9.55 6.47 -5.62
N ARG A 101 10.83 6.07 -5.61
CA ARG A 101 11.22 4.68 -5.87
C ARG A 101 10.77 3.79 -4.72
N THR A 102 10.15 2.67 -5.05
CA THR A 102 9.86 1.58 -4.10
C THR A 102 10.89 0.49 -4.30
N PHE A 103 11.46 0.02 -3.19
CA PHE A 103 12.52 -1.00 -3.17
C PHE A 103 11.94 -2.34 -2.74
N TYR A 104 12.22 -3.37 -3.53
CA TYR A 104 11.72 -4.71 -3.33
C TYR A 104 12.89 -5.68 -3.18
N ALA A 105 12.74 -6.60 -2.23
CA ALA A 105 13.62 -7.74 -2.03
C ALA A 105 12.78 -9.02 -2.15
N GLU A 106 13.17 -9.89 -3.08
CA GLU A 106 12.49 -11.16 -3.29
C GLU A 106 13.17 -12.26 -2.49
N PHE A 107 12.42 -12.88 -1.59
CA PHE A 107 12.91 -13.95 -0.74
C PHE A 107 12.28 -15.29 -1.10
N GLU A 108 13.09 -16.35 -1.08
CA GLU A 108 12.64 -17.70 -1.37
C GLU A 108 11.49 -18.10 -0.43
N GLY A 109 10.32 -18.41 -1.00
CA GLY A 109 9.12 -18.80 -0.26
C GLY A 109 8.32 -17.65 0.39
N LEU A 110 8.80 -16.39 0.37
CA LEU A 110 8.05 -15.22 0.87
C LEU A 110 7.55 -14.31 -0.26
N GLY A 111 8.22 -14.36 -1.41
CA GLY A 111 7.99 -13.48 -2.55
C GLY A 111 8.60 -12.10 -2.34
N ASP A 112 8.01 -11.10 -2.99
CA ASP A 112 8.46 -9.71 -2.91
C ASP A 112 8.06 -9.06 -1.59
N ILE A 113 9.05 -8.50 -0.91
CA ILE A 113 8.90 -7.72 0.32
C ILE A 113 9.36 -6.29 0.06
N ILE A 114 8.51 -5.33 0.42
CA ILE A 114 8.81 -3.90 0.33
C ILE A 114 9.74 -3.55 1.49
N ILE A 115 10.88 -2.96 1.18
CA ILE A 115 11.91 -2.61 2.17
C ILE A 115 12.33 -1.15 2.04
N MET A 116 12.98 -0.64 3.09
CA MET A 116 13.57 0.69 3.06
C MET A 116 14.88 0.68 2.27
N PHE A 117 15.23 1.84 1.71
CA PHE A 117 16.40 2.01 0.85
C PHE A 117 17.71 1.64 1.55
N ASP A 118 17.88 2.07 2.80
CA ASP A 118 19.04 1.79 3.63
C ASP A 118 19.24 0.29 3.89
N ILE A 119 18.15 -0.47 3.98
CA ILE A 119 18.21 -1.94 4.04
C ILE A 119 18.56 -2.50 2.67
N TYR A 120 17.90 -2.03 1.61
CA TYR A 120 18.08 -2.49 0.24
C TYR A 120 19.54 -2.42 -0.24
N GLU A 121 20.26 -1.35 0.11
CA GLU A 121 21.67 -1.20 -0.26
C GLU A 121 22.57 -2.26 0.37
N LYS A 122 22.28 -2.66 1.62
CA LYS A 122 23.07 -3.62 2.40
C LYS A 122 22.79 -5.07 2.07
N LEU A 123 21.72 -5.34 1.32
CA LEU A 123 21.31 -6.70 0.97
C LEU A 123 22.11 -7.25 -0.22
N GLU A 124 22.57 -8.49 -0.05
CA GLU A 124 23.34 -9.25 -1.03
C GLU A 124 22.58 -10.52 -1.43
N ALA A 125 22.39 -10.69 -2.74
CA ALA A 125 21.67 -11.85 -3.27
C ALA A 125 22.45 -13.14 -2.96
N GLY A 126 21.73 -14.21 -2.63
CA GLY A 126 22.31 -15.49 -2.25
C GLY A 126 22.46 -15.69 -0.75
N ASN A 127 22.42 -14.64 0.07
CA ASN A 127 22.57 -14.75 1.52
C ASN A 127 21.25 -15.07 2.23
N LEU A 128 21.36 -15.69 3.42
CA LEU A 128 20.24 -16.00 4.29
C LEU A 128 19.99 -14.85 5.26
N TYR A 129 18.73 -14.41 5.35
CA TYR A 129 18.32 -13.34 6.23
C TYR A 129 17.16 -13.76 7.11
N GLN A 130 17.14 -13.26 8.34
CA GLN A 130 15.93 -13.26 9.16
C GLN A 130 15.10 -12.03 8.81
N VAL A 131 13.93 -12.27 8.23
CA VAL A 131 13.01 -11.24 7.75
C VAL A 131 11.85 -11.11 8.74
N ILE A 132 11.71 -9.92 9.32
CA ILE A 132 10.56 -9.52 10.13
C ILE A 132 9.64 -8.69 9.24
N TYR A 133 8.42 -9.17 8.98
CA TYR A 133 7.53 -8.54 8.00
C TYR A 133 6.05 -8.65 8.34
N SER A 134 5.26 -7.76 7.76
CA SER A 134 3.80 -7.83 7.81
C SER A 134 3.25 -8.69 6.66
N PRO A 135 2.41 -9.70 6.93
CA PRO A 135 2.02 -10.69 5.94
C PRO A 135 1.11 -10.15 4.83
N ARG A 136 0.18 -9.22 5.14
CA ARG A 136 -0.78 -8.70 4.15
C ARG A 136 -0.21 -7.53 3.35
N THR A 137 0.41 -6.58 4.03
CA THR A 137 1.05 -5.41 3.40
C THR A 137 2.39 -5.72 2.75
N LYS A 138 2.96 -6.91 3.02
CA LYS A 138 4.27 -7.35 2.50
C LYS A 138 5.40 -6.36 2.80
N ARG A 139 5.27 -5.61 3.91
CA ARG A 139 6.28 -4.65 4.36
C ARG A 139 7.30 -5.34 5.26
N GLY A 140 8.57 -5.24 4.90
CA GLY A 140 9.69 -5.64 5.75
C GLY A 140 9.96 -4.56 6.80
N TRP A 141 9.98 -4.95 8.06
CA TRP A 141 10.24 -4.09 9.21
C TRP A 141 11.70 -4.12 9.65
N SER A 142 12.30 -5.31 9.67
CA SER A 142 13.72 -5.53 9.94
C SER A 142 14.20 -6.72 9.11
N ILE A 143 15.44 -6.64 8.64
CA ILE A 143 16.10 -7.73 7.93
C ILE A 143 17.52 -7.82 8.48
N GLU A 144 17.82 -8.93 9.12
CA GLU A 144 19.09 -9.17 9.81
C GLU A 144 19.81 -10.33 9.13
N SER A 145 21.12 -10.16 8.87
CA SER A 145 21.98 -11.23 8.40
C SER A 145 22.14 -12.27 9.51
N ARG A 146 22.01 -13.54 9.16
CA ARG A 146 22.25 -14.64 10.09
C ARG A 146 23.70 -15.12 10.03
#